data_AF-A0A517YVU7-F1
#
_entry.id   AF-A0A517YVU7-F1
#
_cell.length_a   1.000
_cell.length_b   1.000
_cell.length_c   1.000
_cell.angle_alpha   90.00
_cell.angle_beta   90.00
_cell.angle_gamma   90.00
#
_symmetry.space_group_name_H-M   'P 1'
#
loop_
_entity.id
_entity.type
_entity.pdbx_description
1 polymer ?
#
loop_
_entity_poly.entity_id
_entity_poly.type
_entity_poly.pdbx_seq_one_letter_code
_entity_poly.pdbx_strand_id
1 'polypeptide(L)'
;MLNLRALSFERMMAALPGWLFVFAAMSLLGMTLLTPQWLSCRELMWQAKVMQAQTGRLEMMQGRYEAYLQALEMGDLTVYEQLAYTELSLKPTGKDIFFVAQELYDQERLDDSQMMSAIERQLDVSLDVIGHEVAPYEPVNSRLVRMTTKPKSRYLLMGMGLICLFLGVWPQGVKPEED
;
A
#
# COMPACT_ATOMS: atom_id res chain seq x y z
N MET A 1 -35.16 48.48 -28.73
CA MET A 1 -34.26 47.29 -28.73
C MET A 1 -33.59 46.98 -27.38
N LEU A 2 -33.90 47.68 -26.28
CA LEU A 2 -33.25 47.47 -24.97
C LEU A 2 -33.92 46.42 -24.05
N ASN A 3 -35.16 45.98 -24.32
CA ASN A 3 -35.90 45.12 -23.37
C ASN A 3 -35.55 43.62 -23.41
N LEU A 4 -34.96 43.11 -24.50
CA LEU A 4 -34.67 41.68 -24.64
C LEU A 4 -33.55 41.19 -23.70
N ARG A 5 -32.59 42.04 -23.32
CA ARG A 5 -31.48 41.67 -22.42
C ARG A 5 -31.88 41.67 -20.94
N ALA A 6 -32.79 42.55 -20.53
CA ALA A 6 -33.26 42.62 -19.14
C ALA A 6 -34.09 41.38 -18.77
N LEU A 7 -35.02 40.98 -19.65
CA LEU A 7 -35.86 39.78 -19.49
C LEU A 7 -35.04 38.47 -19.41
N SER A 8 -33.88 38.38 -20.09
CA SER A 8 -33.01 37.21 -19.97
C SER A 8 -32.30 37.10 -18.63
N PHE A 9 -31.95 38.23 -18.00
CA PHE A 9 -31.19 38.23 -16.75
C PHE A 9 -32.07 37.86 -15.55
N GLU A 10 -33.30 38.37 -15.48
CA GLU A 10 -34.25 38.00 -14.42
C GLU A 10 -34.61 36.51 -14.46
N ARG A 11 -34.83 35.97 -15.66
CA ARG A 11 -35.06 34.52 -15.85
C ARG A 11 -33.85 33.69 -15.42
N MET A 12 -32.63 34.17 -15.69
CA MET A 12 -31.41 33.48 -15.28
C MET A 12 -31.22 33.53 -13.75
N MET A 13 -31.52 34.67 -13.11
CA MET A 13 -31.44 34.79 -11.65
C MET A 13 -32.53 33.98 -10.93
N ALA A 14 -33.73 33.88 -11.50
CA ALA A 14 -34.78 33.00 -10.97
C ALA A 14 -34.41 31.51 -11.04
N ALA A 15 -33.57 31.12 -12.01
CA ALA A 15 -33.12 29.73 -12.17
C ALA A 15 -31.91 29.34 -11.29
N LEU A 16 -31.17 30.31 -10.73
CA LEU A 16 -29.97 30.07 -9.90
C LEU A 16 -30.18 29.04 -8.77
N PRO A 17 -31.28 29.08 -7.98
CA PRO A 17 -31.47 28.12 -6.89
C PRO A 17 -31.58 26.68 -7.40
N GLY A 18 -32.30 26.46 -8.50
CA GLY A 18 -32.46 25.14 -9.10
C GLY A 18 -31.13 24.57 -9.59
N TRP A 19 -30.32 25.40 -10.24
CA TRP A 19 -28.97 24.99 -10.67
C TRP A 19 -28.06 24.61 -9.51
N LEU A 20 -28.11 25.32 -8.38
CA LEU A 20 -27.33 24.95 -7.19
C LEU A 20 -27.73 23.58 -6.66
N PHE A 21 -29.01 23.23 -6.66
CA PHE A 21 -29.48 21.89 -6.28
C PHE A 21 -28.98 20.80 -7.23
N VAL A 22 -28.98 21.07 -8.54
CA VAL A 22 -28.44 20.13 -9.55
C VAL A 22 -26.95 19.89 -9.33
N PHE A 23 -26.16 20.96 -9.13
CA PHE A 23 -24.72 20.82 -8.84
C PHE A 23 -24.46 20.07 -7.54
N ALA A 24 -25.22 20.38 -6.49
CA ALA A 24 -25.11 19.69 -5.20
C ALA A 24 -25.44 18.18 -5.34
N ALA A 25 -26.52 17.85 -6.04
CA ALA A 25 -26.92 16.47 -6.32
C ALA A 25 -25.86 15.72 -7.12
N MET A 26 -25.34 16.34 -8.19
CA MET A 26 -24.33 15.73 -9.05
C MET A 26 -23.01 15.50 -8.31
N SER A 27 -22.57 16.47 -7.49
CA SER A 27 -21.40 16.33 -6.62
C SER A 27 -21.58 15.19 -5.61
N LEU A 28 -22.75 15.12 -4.95
CA LEU A 28 -23.05 14.10 -3.96
C LEU A 28 -23.08 12.70 -4.58
N LEU A 29 -23.74 12.52 -5.73
CA LEU A 29 -23.75 11.24 -6.46
C LEU A 29 -22.36 10.86 -6.95
N GLY A 30 -21.63 11.81 -7.53
CA GLY A 30 -20.25 11.61 -7.99
C GLY A 30 -19.35 11.14 -6.86
N MET A 31 -19.38 11.81 -5.71
CA MET A 31 -18.60 11.43 -4.54
C MET A 31 -18.97 10.03 -4.02
N THR A 32 -20.26 9.71 -3.99
CA THR A 32 -20.76 8.40 -3.52
C THR A 32 -20.32 7.25 -4.44
N LEU A 33 -20.22 7.49 -5.75
CA LEU A 33 -19.77 6.50 -6.73
C LEU A 33 -18.25 6.38 -6.81
N LEU A 34 -17.52 7.50 -6.69
CA LEU A 34 -16.07 7.55 -6.86
C LEU A 34 -15.32 7.05 -5.63
N THR A 35 -15.83 7.29 -4.42
CA THR A 35 -15.17 6.91 -3.16
C THR A 35 -14.80 5.42 -3.08
N PRO A 36 -15.69 4.44 -3.37
CA PRO A 36 -15.31 3.03 -3.29
C PRO A 36 -14.20 2.65 -4.28
N GLN A 37 -14.25 3.19 -5.51
CA GLN A 37 -13.23 2.92 -6.52
C GLN A 37 -11.87 3.51 -6.13
N TRP A 38 -11.89 4.70 -5.55
CA TRP A 38 -10.68 5.34 -5.02
C TRP A 38 -10.04 4.52 -3.88
N LEU A 39 -10.85 3.97 -2.98
CA LEU A 39 -10.36 3.10 -1.90
C LEU A 39 -9.74 1.80 -2.44
N SER A 40 -10.41 1.14 -3.39
CA SER A 40 -9.90 -0.07 -4.05
C SER A 40 -8.57 0.20 -4.78
N CYS A 41 -8.47 1.32 -5.49
CA CYS A 41 -7.22 1.71 -6.15
C CYS A 41 -6.08 1.89 -5.14
N ARG A 42 -6.35 2.55 -4.00
CA ARG A 42 -5.35 2.73 -2.94
C ARG A 42 -4.92 1.41 -2.30
N GLU A 43 -5.84 0.49 -2.10
CA GLU A 43 -5.53 -0.85 -1.59
C GLU A 43 -4.66 -1.63 -2.58
N LEU A 44 -5.02 -1.63 -3.87
CA LEU A 44 -4.23 -2.29 -4.92
C LEU A 44 -2.83 -1.68 -5.04
N MET A 45 -2.70 -0.35 -4.95
CA MET A 45 -1.39 0.32 -4.93
C MET A 45 -0.54 -0.11 -3.74
N TRP A 46 -1.16 -0.29 -2.57
CA TRP A 46 -0.44 -0.80 -1.39
C TRP A 46 -0.01 -2.26 -1.60
N GLN A 47 -0.88 -3.13 -2.09
CA GLN A 47 -0.56 -4.53 -2.39
C GLN A 47 0.57 -4.64 -3.43
N ALA A 48 0.54 -3.82 -4.48
CA ALA A 48 1.59 -3.78 -5.49
C ALA A 48 2.95 -3.39 -4.90
N LYS A 49 2.98 -2.42 -3.98
CA LYS A 49 4.22 -2.06 -3.25
C LYS A 49 4.73 -3.20 -2.38
N VAL A 50 3.83 -3.90 -1.69
CA VAL A 50 4.19 -5.07 -0.87
C VAL A 50 4.80 -6.17 -1.75
N MET A 51 4.16 -6.49 -2.88
CA MET A 51 4.68 -7.48 -3.82
C MET A 51 6.04 -7.07 -4.39
N GLN A 52 6.22 -5.81 -4.78
CA GLN A 52 7.50 -5.32 -5.28
C GLN A 52 8.62 -5.46 -4.24
N ALA A 53 8.35 -5.14 -2.98
CA ALA A 53 9.31 -5.32 -1.90
C ALA A 53 9.65 -6.80 -1.67
N GLN A 54 8.65 -7.69 -1.75
CA GLN A 54 8.85 -9.14 -1.65
C GLN A 54 9.70 -9.68 -2.79
N THR A 55 9.44 -9.26 -4.03
CA THR A 55 10.22 -9.68 -5.21
C THR A 55 11.68 -9.28 -5.08
N GLY A 56 11.97 -8.02 -4.69
CA GLY A 56 13.35 -7.58 -4.47
C GLY A 56 14.09 -8.39 -3.41
N ARG A 57 13.40 -8.79 -2.33
CA ARG A 57 13.97 -9.67 -1.31
C ARG A 57 14.25 -11.08 -1.84
N LEU A 58 13.33 -11.64 -2.63
CA LEU A 58 13.51 -12.95 -3.26
C LEU A 58 14.71 -12.96 -4.22
N GLU A 59 14.87 -11.90 -5.01
CA GLU A 59 16.03 -11.72 -5.90
C GLU A 59 17.34 -11.65 -5.10
N MET A 60 17.37 -10.90 -3.99
CA MET A 60 18.54 -10.85 -3.10
C MET A 60 18.85 -12.21 -2.46
N MET A 61 17.83 -12.95 -2.02
CA MET A 61 18.01 -14.30 -1.48
C MET A 61 18.53 -15.26 -2.55
N GLN A 62 17.96 -15.21 -3.75
CA GLN A 62 18.42 -16.03 -4.87
C GLN A 62 19.91 -15.78 -5.17
N GLY A 63 20.33 -14.51 -5.27
CA GLY A 63 21.74 -14.18 -5.50
C GLY A 63 22.68 -14.68 -4.40
N ARG A 64 22.22 -14.68 -3.13
CA ARG A 64 22.97 -15.27 -2.01
C ARG A 64 23.10 -16.79 -2.12
N TYR A 65 22.02 -17.48 -2.50
CA TYR A 65 22.06 -18.92 -2.73
C TYR A 65 22.96 -19.30 -3.90
N GLU A 66 22.93 -18.53 -4.99
CA GLU A 66 23.82 -18.74 -6.14
C GLU A 66 25.29 -18.56 -5.74
N ALA A 67 25.63 -17.52 -4.98
CA ALA A 67 26.98 -17.32 -4.46
C ALA A 67 27.43 -18.46 -3.52
N TYR A 68 26.51 -18.94 -2.68
CA TYR A 68 26.75 -20.06 -1.78
C TYR A 68 27.02 -21.37 -2.55
N LEU A 69 26.21 -21.67 -3.57
CA LEU A 69 26.41 -22.82 -4.44
C LEU A 69 27.77 -22.75 -5.15
N GLN A 70 28.14 -21.58 -5.66
CA GLN A 70 29.44 -21.38 -6.31
C GLN A 70 30.61 -21.63 -5.35
N ALA A 71 30.51 -21.18 -4.10
CA ALA A 71 31.54 -21.43 -3.09
C ALA A 71 31.63 -22.93 -2.71
N LEU A 72 30.50 -23.64 -2.69
CA LEU A 72 30.46 -25.09 -2.49
C LEU A 72 31.13 -25.86 -3.64
N GLU A 73 30.89 -25.43 -4.89
CA GLU A 73 31.53 -26.00 -6.09
C GLU A 73 33.04 -25.78 -6.11
N MET A 74 33.51 -24.63 -5.58
CA MET A 74 34.94 -24.34 -5.43
C MET A 74 35.62 -25.16 -4.32
N GLY A 75 34.86 -25.93 -3.54
CA GLY A 75 35.40 -26.75 -2.46
C GLY A 75 35.82 -25.94 -1.23
N ASP A 76 35.21 -24.78 -1.01
CA ASP A 76 35.53 -23.94 0.15
C ASP A 76 35.15 -24.67 1.46
N LEU A 77 36.16 -25.02 2.25
CA LEU A 77 36.00 -25.80 3.48
C LEU A 77 35.10 -25.09 4.49
N THR A 78 35.12 -23.75 4.50
CA THR A 78 34.34 -22.93 5.43
C THR A 78 32.84 -23.08 5.21
N VAL A 79 32.42 -23.20 3.95
CA VAL A 79 31.02 -23.38 3.54
C VAL A 79 30.49 -24.74 3.98
N TYR A 80 31.30 -25.80 3.88
CA TYR A 80 30.92 -27.14 4.34
C TYR A 80 30.75 -27.20 5.86
N GLU A 81 31.62 -26.53 6.62
CA GLU A 81 31.49 -26.42 8.07
C GLU A 81 30.21 -25.67 8.46
N GLN A 82 29.90 -24.59 7.73
CA GLN A 82 28.65 -23.84 7.90
C GLN A 82 27.42 -24.71 7.62
N LEU A 83 27.40 -25.45 6.50
CA LEU A 83 26.32 -26.37 6.14
C LEU A 83 26.15 -27.48 7.18
N ALA A 84 27.25 -28.06 7.67
CA ALA A 84 27.21 -29.10 8.69
C ALA A 84 26.65 -28.58 10.03
N TYR A 85 26.93 -27.32 10.35
CA TYR A 85 26.40 -26.68 11.55
C TYR A 85 24.90 -26.35 11.40
N THR A 86 24.48 -25.73 10.30
CA THR A 86 23.09 -25.28 10.11
C THR A 86 22.13 -26.41 9.80
N GLU A 87 22.43 -27.28 8.84
CA GLU A 87 21.50 -28.31 8.36
C GLU A 87 21.55 -29.59 9.20
N LEU A 88 22.75 -29.99 9.65
CA LEU A 88 22.91 -31.24 10.39
C LEU A 88 22.92 -31.04 11.91
N SER A 89 22.87 -29.78 12.39
CA SER A 89 23.00 -29.41 13.80
C SER A 89 24.22 -30.09 14.46
N LEU A 90 25.24 -30.42 13.67
CA LEU A 90 26.42 -31.14 14.14
C LEU A 90 27.27 -30.16 14.92
N LYS A 91 27.43 -30.42 16.22
CA LYS A 91 28.40 -29.71 17.03
C LYS A 91 29.79 -30.23 16.66
N PRO A 92 30.75 -29.36 16.30
CA PRO A 92 32.10 -29.81 16.02
C PRO A 92 32.64 -30.56 17.23
N THR A 93 32.95 -31.85 17.04
CA THR A 93 33.39 -32.73 18.13
C THR A 93 34.89 -32.92 17.99
N GLY A 94 35.68 -32.48 18.96
CA GLY A 94 37.13 -32.79 19.02
C GLY A 94 38.09 -31.66 18.62
N LYS A 95 37.60 -30.46 18.36
CA LYS A 95 38.44 -29.24 18.35
C LYS A 95 37.89 -28.35 19.45
N ASP A 96 38.68 -28.10 20.49
CA ASP A 96 38.46 -26.96 21.37
C ASP A 96 38.21 -25.78 20.45
N ILE A 97 37.00 -25.23 20.50
CA ILE A 97 36.55 -24.14 19.62
C ILE A 97 37.51 -22.93 19.75
N PHE A 98 38.28 -22.90 20.83
CA PHE A 98 39.42 -22.01 21.05
C PHE A 98 40.57 -22.16 20.04
N PHE A 99 40.97 -23.36 19.59
CA PHE A 99 42.23 -23.55 18.85
C PHE A 99 42.14 -23.39 17.32
N VAL A 100 40.97 -23.57 16.70
CA VAL A 100 40.80 -23.28 15.25
C VAL A 100 40.72 -21.79 15.00
N ALA A 101 40.07 -21.08 15.92
CA ALA A 101 40.13 -19.62 16.00
C ALA A 101 41.60 -19.18 16.21
N GLN A 102 42.33 -19.84 17.13
CA GLN A 102 43.73 -19.52 17.46
C GLN A 102 44.75 -19.77 16.33
N GLU A 103 44.60 -20.80 15.49
CA GLU A 103 45.55 -21.10 14.39
C GLU A 103 45.30 -20.25 13.12
N LEU A 104 44.08 -19.77 12.90
CA LEU A 104 43.85 -18.68 11.93
C LEU A 104 44.25 -17.31 12.50
N TYR A 105 44.30 -17.16 13.83
CA TYR A 105 44.71 -15.95 14.56
C TYR A 105 46.17 -15.54 14.40
N ASP A 106 47.05 -16.50 14.14
CA ASP A 106 48.48 -16.22 14.02
C ASP A 106 48.89 -15.78 12.61
N GLN A 107 48.03 -15.96 11.59
CA GLN A 107 48.38 -15.65 10.20
C GLN A 107 47.81 -14.32 9.69
N GLU A 108 46.74 -13.79 10.26
CA GLU A 108 46.30 -12.42 9.99
C GLU A 108 45.67 -11.82 11.24
N ARG A 109 46.27 -10.73 11.71
CA ARG A 109 45.84 -9.91 12.85
C ARG A 109 44.57 -9.13 12.49
N LEU A 110 43.53 -9.84 12.07
CA LEU A 110 42.17 -9.38 11.84
C LEU A 110 41.29 -10.03 12.92
N ASP A 111 41.30 -9.39 14.09
CA ASP A 111 40.26 -9.40 15.14
C ASP A 111 39.19 -10.52 14.99
N ASP A 112 39.29 -11.64 15.72
CA ASP A 112 38.38 -12.82 15.67
C ASP A 112 36.96 -12.40 16.01
N SER A 113 36.85 -11.36 16.83
CA SER A 113 35.57 -10.76 17.17
C SER A 113 34.84 -10.32 15.90
N GLN A 114 35.55 -9.93 14.84
CA GLN A 114 34.98 -9.52 13.57
C GLN A 114 34.58 -10.71 12.69
N MET A 115 35.38 -11.77 12.59
CA MET A 115 35.06 -12.90 11.71
C MET A 115 33.92 -13.75 12.27
N MET A 116 33.92 -14.03 13.58
CA MET A 116 32.79 -14.68 14.24
C MET A 116 31.54 -13.77 14.21
N SER A 117 31.68 -12.45 14.39
CA SER A 117 30.56 -11.52 14.19
C SER A 117 30.08 -11.43 12.75
N ALA A 118 30.94 -11.70 11.75
CA ALA A 118 30.57 -11.70 10.35
C ALA A 118 29.75 -12.95 10.01
N ILE A 119 30.18 -14.12 10.50
CA ILE A 119 29.46 -15.39 10.35
C ILE A 119 28.15 -15.36 11.13
N GLU A 120 28.16 -14.90 12.39
CA GLU A 120 26.93 -14.71 13.17
C GLU A 120 26.04 -13.63 12.56
N ARG A 121 26.56 -12.49 12.06
CA ARG A 121 25.74 -11.53 11.30
C ARG A 121 25.12 -12.14 10.05
N GLN A 122 25.80 -13.09 9.43
CA GLN A 122 25.36 -13.70 8.18
C GLN A 122 24.36 -14.85 8.43
N LEU A 123 24.47 -15.55 9.57
CA LEU A 123 23.50 -16.56 10.05
C LEU A 123 22.29 -15.95 10.77
N ASP A 124 22.49 -14.86 11.52
CA ASP A 124 21.47 -14.18 12.32
C ASP A 124 20.70 -13.14 11.50
N VAL A 125 20.91 -13.09 10.17
CA VAL A 125 19.84 -12.70 9.24
C VAL A 125 18.78 -13.80 9.26
N SER A 126 18.16 -13.98 10.43
CA SER A 126 16.83 -14.55 10.57
C SER A 126 16.01 -14.01 9.41
N LEU A 127 15.39 -14.91 8.66
CA LEU A 127 14.49 -14.59 7.55
C LEU A 127 13.47 -13.59 8.09
N ASP A 128 13.76 -12.30 7.90
CA ASP A 128 13.01 -11.24 8.53
C ASP A 128 11.57 -11.38 8.07
N VAL A 129 10.67 -11.60 9.05
CA VAL A 129 9.32 -12.11 8.81
C VAL A 129 8.69 -11.25 7.73
N ILE A 130 8.38 -11.91 6.60
CA ILE A 130 7.92 -11.26 5.38
C ILE A 130 6.74 -10.34 5.74
N GLY A 131 6.95 -9.02 5.60
CA GLY A 131 5.91 -8.01 5.81
C GLY A 131 6.16 -6.98 6.90
N HIS A 132 7.26 -7.05 7.69
CA HIS A 132 7.53 -6.02 8.72
C HIS A 132 8.10 -4.70 8.20
N GLU A 133 8.76 -4.68 7.03
CA GLU A 133 9.31 -3.44 6.44
C GLU A 133 8.25 -2.51 5.85
N VAL A 134 7.13 -3.06 5.38
CA VAL A 134 6.07 -2.24 4.79
C VAL A 134 5.13 -1.82 5.90
N ALA A 135 4.97 -0.51 6.07
CA ALA A 135 4.01 0.04 7.02
C ALA A 135 2.64 -0.64 6.82
N PRO A 136 1.99 -1.08 7.91
CA PRO A 136 0.71 -1.76 7.80
C PRO A 136 -0.31 -0.89 7.07
N TYR A 137 -1.18 -1.52 6.27
CA TYR A 137 -2.23 -0.79 5.59
C TYR A 137 -3.16 -0.14 6.63
N GLU A 138 -3.07 1.18 6.75
CA GLU A 138 -4.00 1.96 7.56
C GLU A 138 -5.21 2.37 6.70
N PRO A 139 -6.40 1.78 6.94
CA PRO A 139 -7.59 2.19 6.22
C PRO A 139 -7.97 3.63 6.60
N VAL A 140 -8.37 4.44 5.61
CA VAL A 140 -8.83 5.82 5.85
C VAL A 140 -10.14 5.79 6.64
N ASN A 141 -10.05 5.99 7.94
CA ASN A 141 -11.19 5.88 8.85
C ASN A 141 -11.93 7.22 9.03
N SER A 142 -12.38 7.80 7.91
CA SER A 142 -13.18 9.05 7.94
C SER A 142 -14.68 8.76 8.08
N ARG A 143 -15.41 9.64 8.76
CA ARG A 143 -16.89 9.57 8.86
C ARG A 143 -17.54 9.52 7.48
N LEU A 144 -16.97 10.26 6.53
CA LEU A 144 -17.45 10.32 5.15
C LEU A 144 -17.26 8.98 4.44
N VAL A 145 -16.06 8.40 4.54
CA VAL A 145 -15.75 7.07 4.01
C VAL A 145 -16.75 6.06 4.57
N ARG A 146 -16.95 6.06 5.88
CA ARG A 146 -17.90 5.15 6.55
C ARG A 146 -19.36 5.33 6.11
N MET A 147 -19.78 6.54 5.78
CA MET A 147 -21.11 6.81 5.23
C MET A 147 -21.24 6.33 3.78
N THR A 148 -20.18 6.45 2.98
CA THR A 148 -20.19 6.01 1.58
C THR A 148 -20.03 4.50 1.39
N THR A 149 -19.35 3.80 2.30
CA THR A 149 -19.03 2.37 2.15
C THR A 149 -20.11 1.44 2.71
N LYS A 150 -20.88 1.86 3.72
CA LYS A 150 -21.95 1.03 4.29
C LYS A 150 -23.13 0.91 3.30
N PRO A 151 -23.66 -0.29 3.03
CA PRO A 151 -24.70 -0.50 2.02
C PRO A 151 -25.96 0.34 2.30
N LYS A 152 -26.44 0.32 3.55
CA LYS A 152 -27.66 1.04 3.96
C LYS A 152 -27.54 2.56 3.79
N SER A 153 -26.40 3.15 4.18
CA SER A 153 -26.19 4.60 4.05
C SER A 153 -25.88 5.02 2.62
N ARG A 154 -25.27 4.16 1.81
CA ARG A 154 -25.04 4.41 0.39
C ARG A 154 -26.35 4.59 -0.37
N TYR A 155 -27.33 3.72 -0.15
CA TYR A 155 -28.66 3.88 -0.77
C TYR A 155 -29.38 5.14 -0.29
N LEU A 156 -29.21 5.52 0.98
CA LEU A 156 -29.76 6.76 1.52
C LEU A 156 -29.13 8.00 0.85
N LEU A 157 -27.80 8.03 0.70
CA LEU A 157 -27.09 9.10 -0.01
C LEU A 157 -27.51 9.17 -1.48
N MET A 158 -27.60 8.04 -2.17
CA MET A 158 -28.10 8.01 -3.54
C MET A 158 -29.53 8.53 -3.64
N GLY A 159 -30.42 8.10 -2.74
CA GLY A 159 -31.81 8.57 -2.69
C GLY A 159 -31.89 10.07 -2.43
N MET A 160 -31.13 10.59 -1.47
CA MET A 160 -31.08 12.03 -1.16
C MET A 160 -30.57 12.84 -2.37
N GLY A 161 -29.50 12.37 -3.04
CA GLY A 161 -28.99 13.01 -4.25
C GLY A 161 -30.02 13.03 -5.38
N LEU A 162 -30.76 11.93 -5.56
CA LEU A 162 -31.81 11.82 -6.56
C LEU A 162 -32.99 12.76 -6.24
N ILE A 163 -33.39 12.88 -4.98
CA ILE A 163 -34.40 13.86 -4.52
C ILE A 163 -33.92 15.29 -4.78
N CYS A 164 -32.68 15.63 -4.47
CA CYS A 164 -32.11 16.95 -4.75
C CYS A 164 -32.10 17.26 -6.25
N LEU A 165 -31.81 16.27 -7.09
CA LEU A 165 -31.86 16.41 -8.55
C LEU A 165 -33.30 16.69 -9.01
N PHE A 166 -34.27 15.93 -8.52
CA PHE A 166 -35.69 16.16 -8.82
C PHE A 166 -36.16 17.55 -8.38
N LEU A 167 -35.80 18.01 -7.18
CA LEU A 167 -36.14 19.35 -6.70
C LEU A 167 -35.47 20.45 -7.51
N GLY A 168 -34.23 20.22 -7.98
CA GLY A 168 -33.50 21.18 -8.82
C GLY A 168 -34.04 21.28 -10.25
N VAL A 169 -34.54 20.17 -10.81
CA VAL A 169 -35.12 20.10 -12.16
C VAL A 169 -36.60 20.48 -12.18
N TRP A 170 -37.28 20.47 -11.02
CA TRP A 170 -38.70 20.81 -10.95
C TRP A 170 -38.92 22.23 -11.51
N PRO A 171 -39.71 22.39 -12.57
CA PRO A 171 -39.91 23.69 -13.20
C PRO A 171 -40.55 24.63 -12.18
N GLN A 172 -39.79 25.64 -11.76
CA GLN A 172 -40.33 26.68 -10.88
C GLN A 172 -41.35 27.44 -11.70
N GLY A 173 -42.63 27.24 -11.35
CA GLY A 173 -43.80 27.59 -12.14
C GLY A 173 -43.66 28.93 -12.83
N VAL A 174 -43.41 28.88 -14.14
CA VAL A 174 -43.71 29.99 -15.04
C VAL A 174 -45.22 30.16 -14.92
N LYS A 175 -45.66 31.21 -14.23
CA LYS A 175 -47.09 31.54 -14.19
C LYS A 175 -47.54 31.68 -15.64
N PRO A 176 -48.56 30.93 -16.08
CA PRO A 176 -49.15 31.19 -17.38
C PRO A 176 -49.62 32.65 -17.37
N GLU A 177 -49.21 33.44 -18.35
CA GLU A 177 -49.85 34.73 -18.61
C GLU A 177 -51.32 34.43 -18.87
N GLU A 178 -52.20 34.80 -17.94
CA GLU A 178 -53.63 34.84 -18.18
C GLU A 178 -53.87 36.03 -19.13
N ASP A 179 -54.05 35.72 -20.40
CA ASP A 179 -54.54 36.64 -21.45
C ASP A 179 -56.00 37.06 -21.18
#